data_AF-A0A2M8XZE5-F1
#
_entry.id   AF-A0A2M8XZE5-F1
#
_cell.length_a   1.000
_cell.length_b   1.000
_cell.length_c   1.000
_cell.angle_alpha   90.00
_cell.angle_beta   90.00
_cell.angle_gamma   90.00
#
_symmetry.space_group_name_H-M   'P 1'
#
loop_
_entity.id
_entity.type
_entity.pdbx_description
1 polymer ?
#
loop_
_entity_poly.entity_id
_entity_poly.type
_entity_poly.pdbx_seq_one_letter_code
_entity_poly.pdbx_strand_id
1 'polypeptide(L)'
;MSKKQIEERIALLYLALQYCSERTKTFTAGERICINQERFQWMHILDDETASPRPVPQNIENKLKEVSRLAVQHNFTPYYDDPFKNETEILLQN
;
A
#
# COMPACT_ATOMS: atom_id res chain seq x y z
N MET A 1 14.09 6.21 -6.45
CA MET A 1 13.97 5.00 -5.60
C MET A 1 14.35 3.80 -6.46
N SER A 2 14.98 2.77 -5.90
CA SER A 2 15.19 1.51 -6.63
C SER A 2 13.87 0.75 -6.79
N LYS A 3 13.80 -0.21 -7.72
CA LYS A 3 12.64 -1.09 -7.91
C LYS A 3 12.17 -1.71 -6.59
N LYS A 4 13.09 -2.30 -5.82
CA LYS A 4 12.79 -2.88 -4.50
C LYS A 4 12.16 -1.87 -3.53
N GLN A 5 12.68 -0.64 -3.48
CA GLN A 5 12.11 0.40 -2.62
C GLN A 5 10.69 0.80 -3.04
N ILE A 6 10.41 0.79 -4.35
CA ILE A 6 9.07 1.07 -4.89
C ILE A 6 8.11 -0.08 -4.52
N GLU A 7 8.55 -1.32 -4.64
CA GLU A 7 7.77 -2.51 -4.25
C GLU A 7 7.44 -2.50 -2.75
N GLU A 8 8.42 -2.22 -1.90
CA GLU A 8 8.23 -2.06 -0.45
C GLU A 8 7.23 -0.92 -0.13
N ARG A 9 7.30 0.19 -0.88
CA ARG A 9 6.36 1.30 -0.73
C ARG A 9 4.95 0.90 -1.12
N ILE A 10 4.77 0.22 -2.25
CA ILE A 10 3.45 -0.28 -2.68
C ILE A 10 2.87 -1.22 -1.64
N ALA A 11 3.65 -2.18 -1.12
CA ALA A 11 3.23 -3.11 -0.07
C ALA A 11 2.76 -2.38 1.20
N LEU A 12 3.51 -1.35 1.65
CA LEU A 12 3.09 -0.52 2.79
C LEU A 12 1.74 0.18 2.55
N LEU A 13 1.52 0.72 1.35
CA LEU A 13 0.27 1.41 1.00
C LEU A 13 -0.90 0.42 0.95
N TYR A 14 -0.69 -0.81 0.46
CA TYR A 14 -1.68 -1.89 0.51
C TYR A 14 -2.02 -2.30 1.95
N LEU A 15 -1.00 -2.57 2.77
CA LEU A 15 -1.16 -2.91 4.18
C LEU A 15 -2.00 -1.85 4.91
N ALA A 16 -1.67 -0.58 4.68
CA ALA A 16 -2.36 0.53 5.33
C ALA A 16 -3.85 0.58 5.00
N LEU A 17 -4.21 0.36 3.73
CA LEU A 17 -5.60 0.35 3.27
C LEU A 17 -6.38 -0.85 3.81
N GLN A 18 -5.78 -2.04 3.84
CA GLN A 18 -6.40 -3.26 4.37
C GLN A 18 -6.60 -3.16 5.89
N TYR A 19 -5.53 -2.87 6.63
CA TYR A 19 -5.57 -2.73 8.09
C TYR A 19 -6.65 -1.74 8.53
N CYS A 20 -6.78 -0.61 7.82
CA CYS A 20 -7.77 0.41 8.18
C CYS A 20 -9.20 0.06 7.80
N SER A 21 -9.40 -0.88 6.88
CA SER A 21 -10.73 -1.38 6.52
C SER A 21 -11.24 -2.40 7.53
N GLU A 22 -10.34 -3.14 8.18
CA GLU A 22 -10.69 -4.27 9.05
C GLU A 22 -10.59 -3.98 10.54
N ARG A 23 -9.70 -3.07 10.96
CA ARG A 23 -9.41 -2.85 12.38
C ARG A 23 -9.86 -1.46 12.84
N THR A 24 -9.24 -0.42 12.28
CA THR A 24 -9.39 0.95 12.79
C THR A 24 -9.51 1.93 11.63
N LYS A 25 -10.52 2.81 11.66
CA LYS A 25 -10.68 3.89 10.67
C LYS A 25 -9.65 5.01 10.86
N THR A 26 -8.36 4.71 10.64
CA THR A 26 -7.23 5.63 10.83
C THR A 26 -7.16 6.74 9.78
N PHE A 27 -7.65 6.44 8.57
CA PHE A 27 -7.66 7.35 7.44
C PHE A 27 -9.07 7.84 7.13
N THR A 28 -9.18 9.15 6.83
CA THR A 28 -10.38 9.72 6.20
C THR A 28 -10.53 9.21 4.77
N ALA A 29 -11.71 9.42 4.17
CA ALA A 29 -11.93 9.09 2.76
C ALA A 29 -10.92 9.78 1.82
N GLY A 30 -10.65 11.08 2.05
CA GLY A 30 -9.66 11.84 1.26
C GLY A 30 -8.24 11.28 1.40
N GLU A 31 -7.83 10.90 2.60
CA GLU A 31 -6.51 10.29 2.82
C GLU A 31 -6.38 8.92 2.14
N ARG A 32 -7.44 8.10 2.15
CA ARG A 32 -7.47 6.82 1.42
C ARG A 32 -7.34 7.03 -0.09
N ILE A 33 -7.97 8.08 -0.63
CA ILE A 33 -7.83 8.45 -2.05
C ILE A 33 -6.36 8.80 -2.36
N CYS A 34 -5.71 9.62 -1.54
CA CYS A 34 -4.30 9.97 -1.74
C CYS A 34 -3.39 8.73 -1.68
N ILE A 35 -3.60 7.82 -0.72
CA ILE A 35 -2.84 6.56 -0.60
C ILE A 35 -3.03 5.70 -1.86
N ASN A 36 -4.27 5.55 -2.34
CA ASN A 36 -4.54 4.81 -3.56
C ASN A 36 -3.87 5.46 -4.79
N GLN A 37 -3.94 6.78 -4.92
CA GLN A 37 -3.30 7.51 -6.02
C GLN A 37 -1.78 7.31 -6.03
N GLU A 38 -1.13 7.42 -4.86
CA GLU A 38 0.31 7.17 -4.76
C GLU A 38 0.63 5.71 -5.15
N ARG A 39 -0.15 4.74 -4.66
CA ARG A 39 0.05 3.32 -4.95
C ARG A 39 -0.04 3.02 -6.45
N PHE A 40 -1.06 3.54 -7.13
CA PHE A 40 -1.21 3.38 -8.58
C PHE A 40 -0.10 4.11 -9.35
N GLN A 41 0.34 5.28 -8.89
CA GLN A 41 1.46 5.98 -9.51
C GLN A 41 2.75 5.17 -9.40
N TRP A 42 3.01 4.53 -8.26
CA TRP A 42 4.17 3.67 -8.10
C TRP A 42 4.10 2.41 -8.98
N MET A 43 2.93 1.79 -9.11
CA MET A 43 2.75 0.68 -10.05
C MET A 43 3.03 1.12 -11.49
N HIS A 44 2.55 2.30 -11.90
CA HIS A 44 2.84 2.84 -13.22
C HIS A 44 4.33 3.13 -13.43
N ILE A 45 5.04 3.64 -12.41
CA ILE A 45 6.49 3.89 -12.47
C ILE A 45 7.31 2.61 -12.64
N LEU A 46 6.81 1.46 -12.18
CA LEU A 46 7.46 0.17 -12.43
C LEU A 46 7.44 -0.22 -13.91
N ASP A 47 6.45 0.24 -14.67
CA ASP A 47 6.31 0.01 -16.11
C ASP A 47 6.93 1.14 -16.96
N ASP A 48 6.85 2.37 -16.48
CA ASP A 48 7.38 3.59 -17.11
C ASP A 48 8.18 4.42 -16.10
N GLU A 49 9.50 4.22 -16.09
CA GLU A 49 10.42 4.93 -15.20
C GLU A 49 10.47 6.45 -15.44
N THR A 50 9.92 6.95 -16.56
CA THR A 50 9.85 8.39 -16.84
C THR A 50 8.70 9.09 -16.11
N ALA A 51 7.74 8.32 -15.59
CA ALA A 51 6.62 8.86 -14.85
C ALA A 51 7.06 9.51 -13.52
N SER A 52 6.40 10.60 -13.15
CA SER A 52 6.72 11.33 -11.91
C SER A 52 6.00 10.73 -10.70
N PRO A 53 6.65 10.64 -9.52
CA PRO A 53 6.00 10.16 -8.31
C PRO A 53 4.94 11.12 -7.80
N ARG A 54 3.95 10.59 -7.07
CA ARG A 54 2.90 11.35 -6.39
C ARG A 54 2.87 10.99 -4.91
N PRO A 55 3.86 11.43 -4.12
CA PRO A 55 3.93 11.09 -2.70
C PRO A 55 2.75 11.69 -1.94
N VAL A 56 2.28 10.98 -0.92
CA VAL A 56 1.29 11.53 0.01
C VAL A 56 1.89 12.64 0.90
N PRO A 57 1.06 13.54 1.45
CA PRO A 57 1.54 14.55 2.40
C PRO A 57 2.06 13.96 3.73
N GLN A 58 2.90 14.72 4.43
CA GLN A 58 3.62 14.26 5.63
C GLN A 58 2.72 13.75 6.77
N ASN A 59 1.50 14.28 6.93
CA ASN A 59 0.57 13.78 7.92
C ASN A 59 0.09 12.35 7.60
N ILE A 60 -0.07 12.02 6.32
CA ILE A 60 -0.41 10.66 5.87
C ILE A 60 0.80 9.75 6.09
N GLU A 61 2.02 10.21 5.80
CA GLU A 61 3.25 9.46 6.10
C GLU A 61 3.35 9.05 7.56
N ASN A 62 3.06 9.98 8.47
CA ASN A 62 3.09 9.69 9.91
C ASN A 62 2.07 8.62 10.30
N LYS A 63 0.87 8.66 9.70
CA LYS A 63 -0.16 7.63 9.90
C LYS A 63 0.24 6.28 9.29
N LEU A 64 0.89 6.25 8.13
CA LEU A 64 1.40 5.02 7.51
C LEU A 64 2.41 4.32 8.44
N LYS A 65 3.34 5.07 9.03
CA LYS A 65 4.30 4.54 10.01
C LYS A 65 3.60 3.94 11.22
N GLU A 66 2.59 4.63 11.74
CA GLU A 66 1.82 4.14 12.89
C GLU A 66 1.03 2.88 12.55
N VAL A 67 0.38 2.83 11.39
CA VAL A 67 -0.33 1.62 10.94
C VAL A 67 0.64 0.44 10.77
N SER A 68 1.83 0.65 10.22
CA SER A 68 2.84 -0.40 10.12
C SER A 68 3.23 -0.94 11.50
N ARG A 69 3.43 -0.05 12.49
CA ARG A 69 3.74 -0.43 13.86
C ARG A 69 2.60 -1.23 14.50
N LEU A 70 1.37 -0.78 14.33
CA LEU A 70 0.17 -1.44 14.85
C LEU A 70 -0.08 -2.79 14.19
N ALA A 71 0.13 -2.91 12.87
CA ALA A 71 0.00 -4.16 12.14
C ALA A 71 0.93 -5.23 12.73
N VAL A 72 2.20 -4.88 12.99
CA VAL A 72 3.15 -5.77 13.67
C VAL A 72 2.69 -6.10 15.09
N GLN A 73 2.33 -5.09 15.89
CA GLN A 73 1.88 -5.28 17.27
C GLN A 73 0.67 -6.22 17.39
N HIS A 74 -0.21 -6.20 16.38
CA HIS A 74 -1.43 -6.99 16.37
C HIS A 74 -1.31 -8.30 15.57
N ASN A 75 -0.10 -8.66 15.13
CA ASN A 75 0.15 -9.81 14.24
C ASN A 75 -0.84 -9.84 13.06
N PHE A 76 -1.06 -8.67 12.45
CA PHE A 76 -1.98 -8.54 11.34
C PHE A 76 -1.34 -9.11 10.07
N THR A 77 -2.00 -10.09 9.47
CA THR A 77 -1.62 -10.66 8.17
C THR A 77 -2.54 -10.06 7.10
N PRO A 78 -2.01 -9.26 6.15
CA PRO A 78 -2.81 -8.78 5.03
C PRO A 78 -3.31 -9.96 4.18
N TYR A 79 -4.51 -9.85 3.61
CA TYR A 79 -5.08 -10.89 2.74
C TYR A 79 -4.26 -11.12 1.47
N TYR A 80 -3.58 -10.06 1.01
CA TYR A 80 -2.67 -10.11 -0.12
C TYR A 80 -1.25 -9.92 0.42
N ASP A 81 -0.53 -11.04 0.58
CA ASP A 81 0.89 -11.04 0.97
C ASP A 81 1.78 -10.40 -0.11
N ASP A 82 1.35 -10.48 -1.38
CA ASP A 82 2.06 -9.91 -2.51
C ASP A 82 1.09 -9.09 -3.38
N PRO A 83 1.20 -7.76 -3.39
CA PRO A 83 0.36 -6.90 -4.23
C PRO A 83 0.66 -7.04 -5.74
N PHE A 84 1.71 -7.77 -6.10
CA PHE A 84 2.12 -8.06 -7.47
C PHE A 84 1.68 -9.45 -7.93
N LYS A 85 1.10 -10.28 -7.06
CA LYS A 85 0.44 -11.53 -7.48
C LYS A 85 -0.86 -11.21 -8.21
N ASN A 86 -0.90 -11.52 -9.49
CA ASN A 86 -2.10 -11.38 -10.33
C ASN A 86 -3.24 -12.23 -9.76
N GLU A 87 -4.46 -11.67 -9.73
CA GLU A 87 -5.69 -12.38 -9.33
C GLU A 87 -5.91 -13.68 -10.14
N THR A 88 -5.35 -13.76 -11.34
CA THR A 88 -5.39 -14.96 -12.21
C THR A 88 -4.68 -16.17 -11.60
N GLU A 89 -3.64 -15.99 -10.77
CA GLU A 89 -2.93 -17.09 -10.11
C GLU A 89 -3.70 -17.64 -8.90
N ILE A 90 -4.53 -16.82 -8.24
CA ILE A 90 -5.35 -17.22 -7.09
C ILE A 90 -6.52 -18.12 -7.52
N LEU A 91 -7.08 -17.86 -8.70
CA LEU A 91 -8.21 -18.63 -9.24
C LEU A 91 -7.81 -20.01 -9.81
N LEU A 92 -6.52 -20.25 -10.06
CA LEU A 92 -6.01 -21.52 -10.59
C LEU A 92 -5.53 -22.50 -9.51
N GLN A 93 -5.64 -22.13 -8.22
CA GLN A 93 -5.23 -22.96 -7.08
C GLN A 93 -6.40 -23.55 -6.27
N ASN A 94 -7.64 -23.38 -6.74
CA ASN A 94 -8.84 -23.96 -6.13
C ASN A 94 -9.52 -24.97 -7.06
#